data_AF-A0A9E4V523-F1
#
_entry.id   AF-A0A9E4V523-F1
#
_cell.length_a   1.000
_cell.length_b   1.000
_cell.length_c   1.000
_cell.angle_alpha   90.00
_cell.angle_beta   90.00
_cell.angle_gamma   90.00
#
_symmetry.space_group_name_H-M   'P 1'
#
loop_
_entity.id
_entity.type
_entity.pdbx_description
1 polymer ?
#
loop_
_entity_poly.entity_id
_entity_poly.type
_entity_poly.pdbx_seq_one_letter_code
_entity_poly.pdbx_strand_id
1 'polypeptide(L)'
;DILRFTAFMDVGTAVHPAYVEGQIQGGSVQGIGWALNEGYVYDENGAMLNSSFLDYRMPTSLDVPMIDTVMIEVPNPKHPFGLRGVGEAPIIPPLPAMAIAVSNAIGVPMRDLPMTPDVILAAIESKGG
;
A
#
# COMPACT_ATOMS: atom_id res chain seq x y z
N ASP A 1 -7.97 11.52 1.36
CA ASP A 1 -7.41 11.26 2.71
C ASP A 1 -7.69 9.84 3.15
N ILE A 2 -6.73 9.23 3.86
CA ILE A 2 -6.88 7.92 4.51
C ILE A 2 -7.18 8.17 5.99
N LEU A 3 -8.40 7.84 6.42
CA LEU A 3 -8.85 8.16 7.78
C LEU A 3 -8.20 7.26 8.85
N ARG A 4 -7.95 6.00 8.52
CA ARG A 4 -7.34 5.00 9.40
C ARG A 4 -6.79 3.84 8.57
N PHE A 5 -5.69 3.25 9.03
CA PHE A 5 -5.13 2.02 8.45
C PHE A 5 -4.69 1.06 9.56
N THR A 6 -5.15 -0.19 9.50
CA THR A 6 -4.75 -1.24 10.45
C THR A 6 -4.20 -2.45 9.71
N ALA A 7 -2.98 -2.85 10.04
CA ALA A 7 -2.25 -3.93 9.38
C ALA A 7 -2.18 -5.15 10.29
N PHE A 8 -2.87 -6.24 9.93
CA PHE A 8 -2.75 -7.52 10.61
C PHE A 8 -1.77 -8.40 9.84
N MET A 9 -0.77 -8.95 10.51
CA MET A 9 0.24 -9.79 9.85
C MET A 9 0.61 -11.00 10.70
N ASP A 10 0.57 -12.19 10.09
CA ASP A 10 1.21 -13.39 10.66
C ASP A 10 2.72 -13.30 10.45
N VAL A 11 3.46 -13.13 11.54
CA VAL A 11 4.92 -12.92 11.53
C VAL A 11 5.69 -14.18 11.92
N GLY A 12 5.00 -15.30 12.16
CA GLY A 12 5.60 -16.46 12.81
C GLY A 12 6.02 -16.10 14.24
N THR A 13 7.22 -16.53 14.64
CA THR A 13 7.85 -16.05 15.87
C THR A 13 8.59 -14.74 15.58
N ALA A 14 8.22 -13.64 16.26
CA ALA A 14 8.92 -12.37 16.13
C ALA A 14 10.28 -12.39 16.85
N VAL A 15 11.38 -12.25 16.11
CA VAL A 15 12.73 -12.18 16.71
C VAL A 15 12.92 -10.88 17.48
N HIS A 16 12.54 -9.76 16.86
CA HIS A 16 12.64 -8.43 17.45
C HIS A 16 11.36 -7.63 17.14
N PRO A 17 10.36 -7.65 18.04
CA PRO A 17 9.03 -7.09 17.80
C PRO A 17 9.02 -5.67 17.22
N ALA A 18 9.84 -4.76 17.75
CA ALA A 18 9.89 -3.38 17.26
C ALA A 18 10.42 -3.25 15.81
N TYR A 19 11.26 -4.19 15.35
CA TYR A 19 11.77 -4.16 13.97
C TYR A 19 10.73 -4.76 13.02
N VAL A 20 10.03 -5.80 13.48
CA VAL A 20 8.89 -6.39 12.77
C VAL A 20 7.80 -5.34 12.57
N GLU A 21 7.44 -4.60 13.62
CA GLU A 21 6.52 -3.46 13.54
C GLU A 21 7.00 -2.41 12.53
N GLY A 22 8.27 -2.01 12.58
CA GLY A 22 8.84 -1.07 11.62
C GLY A 22 8.75 -1.54 10.15
N GLN A 23 8.93 -2.83 9.90
CA GLN A 23 8.72 -3.41 8.55
C GLN A 23 7.25 -3.35 8.14
N ILE A 24 6.32 -3.67 9.06
CA ILE A 24 4.89 -3.59 8.79
C ILE A 24 4.48 -2.16 8.45
N GLN A 25 4.95 -1.17 9.22
CA GLN A 25 4.68 0.25 8.95
C GLN A 25 5.27 0.68 7.61
N GLY A 26 6.57 0.41 7.37
CA GLY A 26 7.27 0.81 6.16
C GLY A 26 6.65 0.21 4.90
N GLY A 27 6.45 -1.11 4.87
CA GLY A 27 5.84 -1.78 3.72
C GLY A 27 4.38 -1.36 3.50
N SER A 28 3.62 -1.11 4.57
CA SER A 28 2.25 -0.58 4.44
C SER A 28 2.24 0.78 3.74
N VAL A 29 3.14 1.70 4.14
CA VAL A 29 3.25 3.03 3.53
C VAL A 29 3.69 2.94 2.06
N GLN A 30 4.64 2.06 1.73
CA GLN A 30 5.05 1.84 0.34
C GLN A 30 3.88 1.32 -0.52
N GLY A 31 3.10 0.37 0.00
CA GLY A 31 1.94 -0.15 -0.71
C GLY A 31 0.83 0.89 -0.87
N ILE A 32 0.65 1.78 0.11
CA ILE A 32 -0.27 2.93 0.00
C ILE A 32 0.20 3.89 -1.09
N GLY A 33 1.50 4.21 -1.12
CA GLY A 33 2.10 5.07 -2.14
C GLY A 33 1.85 4.55 -3.54
N TRP A 34 2.11 3.27 -3.78
CA TRP A 34 1.81 2.60 -5.05
C TRP A 34 0.32 2.54 -5.38
N ALA A 35 -0.54 2.32 -4.38
CA ALA A 35 -1.98 2.28 -4.63
C ALA A 35 -2.55 3.63 -5.12
N LEU A 36 -2.00 4.76 -4.66
CA LEU A 36 -2.63 6.07 -4.83
C LEU A 36 -1.86 7.04 -5.73
N ASN A 37 -0.52 6.97 -5.76
CA ASN A 37 0.30 8.03 -6.34
C ASN A 37 1.45 7.51 -7.21
N GLU A 38 2.16 6.47 -6.77
CA GLU A 38 3.39 6.04 -7.40
C GLU A 38 3.11 5.21 -8.66
N GLY A 39 3.65 5.68 -9.78
CA GLY A 39 3.56 5.03 -11.08
C GLY A 39 4.58 5.61 -12.04
N TYR A 40 4.95 4.88 -13.08
CA TYR A 40 5.91 5.32 -14.09
C TYR A 40 5.20 5.85 -15.32
N VAL A 41 5.56 7.06 -15.74
CA VAL A 41 5.01 7.70 -16.93
C VAL A 41 6.12 7.74 -17.98
N TYR A 42 5.84 7.17 -19.16
CA TYR A 42 6.77 7.13 -20.29
C TYR A 42 6.21 7.92 -21.46
N ASP A 43 7.08 8.58 -22.22
CA ASP A 43 6.73 9.18 -23.51
C ASP A 43 6.76 8.16 -24.65
N GLU A 44 6.38 8.60 -25.85
CA GLU A 44 6.36 7.76 -27.06
C GLU A 44 7.75 7.24 -27.47
N ASN A 45 8.82 7.86 -26.99
CA ASN A 45 10.20 7.46 -27.26
C ASN A 45 10.77 6.54 -26.15
N GLY A 46 9.98 6.22 -25.12
CA GLY A 46 10.38 5.38 -23.99
C GLY A 46 11.15 6.11 -22.89
N ALA A 47 11.21 7.45 -22.91
CA ALA A 47 11.82 8.23 -21.85
C ALA A 47 10.85 8.39 -20.67
N MET A 48 11.36 8.23 -19.45
CA MET A 48 10.57 8.39 -18.22
C MET A 48 10.37 9.88 -17.92
N LEU A 49 9.11 10.31 -17.94
CA LEU A 49 8.71 11.70 -17.77
C LEU A 49 8.72 12.16 -16.32
N ASN A 50 8.55 11.25 -15.36
CA ASN A 50 8.47 11.56 -13.93
C ASN A 50 9.65 11.00 -13.13
N SER A 51 10.87 11.09 -13.66
CA SER A 51 12.08 10.52 -13.04
C SER A 51 12.61 11.27 -11.80
N SER A 52 11.98 12.38 -11.41
CA SER A 52 12.37 13.20 -10.26
C SER A 52 11.42 12.99 -9.07
N PHE A 53 11.87 13.26 -7.85
CA PHE A 53 11.00 13.23 -6.66
C PHE A 53 9.94 14.33 -6.64
N LEU A 54 10.01 15.31 -7.54
CA LEU A 54 8.94 16.30 -7.69
C LEU A 54 7.71 15.67 -8.37
N ASP A 55 7.95 14.79 -9.33
CA ASP A 55 6.92 14.23 -10.21
C ASP A 55 6.55 12.79 -9.81
N TYR A 56 7.49 12.02 -9.28
CA TYR A 56 7.25 10.73 -8.64
C TYR A 56 6.84 10.95 -7.17
N ARG A 57 5.53 11.05 -6.94
CA ARG A 57 4.97 11.37 -5.63
C ARG A 57 5.01 10.19 -4.67
N MET A 58 6.07 10.14 -3.86
CA MET A 58 6.12 9.29 -2.67
C MET A 58 5.29 9.88 -1.52
N PRO A 59 4.66 9.04 -0.68
CA PRO A 59 3.97 9.50 0.52
C PRO A 59 4.90 10.25 1.49
N THR A 60 4.39 11.34 2.04
CA THR A 60 4.99 12.07 3.16
C THR A 60 4.30 11.71 4.48
N SER A 61 4.82 12.21 5.60
CA SER A 61 4.20 12.03 6.92
C SER A 61 2.81 12.69 7.05
N LEU A 62 2.43 13.55 6.10
CA LEU A 62 1.10 14.18 6.08
C LEU A 62 0.09 13.42 5.23
N ASP A 63 0.55 12.49 4.37
CA ASP A 63 -0.33 11.78 3.43
C ASP A 63 -0.92 10.49 4.03
N VAL A 64 -0.31 9.96 5.08
CA VAL A 64 -0.68 8.70 5.71
C VAL A 64 -0.97 8.87 7.20
N PRO A 65 -2.00 8.20 7.75
CA PRO A 65 -2.20 8.14 9.18
C PRO A 65 -1.12 7.28 9.83
N MET A 66 -1.07 7.28 11.17
CA MET A 66 -0.34 6.23 11.88
C MET A 66 -0.89 4.86 11.50
N ILE A 67 0.01 3.95 11.12
CA ILE A 67 -0.34 2.58 10.76
C ILE A 67 -0.49 1.77 12.04
N ASP A 68 -1.73 1.38 12.37
CA ASP A 68 -2.01 0.51 13.51
C ASP A 68 -1.54 -0.92 13.18
N THR A 69 -0.38 -1.34 13.68
CA THR A 69 0.15 -2.69 13.40
C THR A 69 -0.31 -3.71 14.43
N VAL A 70 -0.76 -4.88 13.95
CA VAL A 70 -1.13 -6.03 14.78
C VAL A 70 -0.33 -7.23 14.33
N MET A 71 0.61 -7.67 15.16
CA MET A 71 1.39 -8.89 14.94
C MET A 71 0.60 -10.09 15.44
N ILE A 72 0.41 -11.07 14.56
CA ILE A 72 -0.16 -12.37 14.86
C ILE A 72 1.00 -13.36 14.88
N GLU A 73 1.24 -14.00 16.02
CA GLU A 73 2.36 -14.94 16.15
C GLU A 73 1.86 -16.38 15.97
N VAL A 74 2.08 -16.95 14.78
CA VAL A 74 1.79 -18.37 14.49
C VAL A 74 3.10 -19.07 14.07
N PRO A 75 3.83 -19.67 15.02
CA PRO A 75 5.13 -20.28 14.77
C PRO A 75 5.09 -21.27 13.60
N ASN A 76 6.05 -21.14 12.69
CA ASN A 76 6.18 -22.06 11.56
C ASN A 76 6.70 -23.44 12.03
N PRO A 77 5.90 -24.52 11.94
CA PRO A 77 6.32 -25.83 12.43
C PRO A 77 7.50 -26.43 11.65
N LYS A 78 7.81 -25.91 10.46
CA LYS A 78 8.91 -26.36 9.60
C LYS A 78 10.23 -25.62 9.87
N HIS A 79 10.22 -24.60 10.73
CA HIS A 79 11.40 -23.80 11.03
C HIS A 79 11.86 -24.06 12.47
N PRO A 80 13.16 -24.32 12.74
CA PRO A 80 13.65 -24.65 14.09
C PRO A 80 13.28 -23.63 15.18
N PHE A 81 13.14 -22.35 14.79
CA PHE A 81 12.77 -21.24 15.66
C PHE A 81 11.37 -20.67 15.38
N GLY A 82 10.56 -21.30 14.52
CA GLY A 82 9.22 -20.83 14.19
C GLY A 82 9.13 -19.55 13.35
N LEU A 83 10.24 -19.07 12.79
CA LEU A 83 10.34 -17.79 12.08
C LEU A 83 9.62 -17.78 10.72
N ARG A 84 9.20 -16.58 10.30
CA ARG A 84 8.77 -16.24 8.94
C ARG A 84 9.41 -14.92 8.51
N GLY A 85 9.48 -14.70 7.19
CA GLY A 85 9.91 -13.42 6.65
C GLY A 85 8.79 -12.38 6.74
N VAL A 86 9.13 -11.16 7.14
CA VAL A 86 8.18 -10.02 7.27
C VAL A 86 8.58 -8.81 6.42
N GLY A 87 9.67 -8.88 5.65
CA GLY A 87 10.17 -7.73 4.90
C GLY A 87 9.24 -7.29 3.77
N GLU A 88 8.85 -8.23 2.90
CA GLU A 88 8.05 -7.91 1.71
C GLU A 88 6.55 -8.05 1.94
N ALA A 89 6.13 -8.93 2.86
CA ALA A 89 4.73 -9.23 3.09
C ALA A 89 3.84 -7.99 3.32
N PRO A 90 4.27 -6.91 4.02
CA PRO A 90 3.41 -5.75 4.28
C PRO A 90 3.10 -4.86 3.07
N ILE A 91 3.86 -4.93 1.98
CA ILE A 91 3.61 -4.08 0.80
C ILE A 91 2.41 -4.56 -0.04
N ILE A 92 2.08 -5.85 0.05
CA ILE A 92 1.08 -6.50 -0.82
C ILE A 92 -0.36 -6.11 -0.42
N PRO A 93 -0.78 -6.19 0.86
CA PRO A 93 -2.16 -5.94 1.26
C PRO A 93 -2.71 -4.51 1.04
N PRO A 94 -1.90 -3.42 1.19
CA PRO A 94 -2.39 -2.08 0.96
C PRO A 94 -3.01 -1.85 -0.42
N LEU A 95 -2.43 -2.46 -1.48
CA LEU A 95 -2.86 -2.28 -2.87
C LEU A 95 -4.36 -2.61 -3.05
N PRO A 96 -4.84 -3.86 -2.79
CA PRO A 96 -6.26 -4.17 -2.89
C PRO A 96 -7.09 -3.52 -1.78
N ALA A 97 -6.55 -3.30 -0.58
CA ALA A 97 -7.29 -2.67 0.51
C ALA A 97 -7.71 -1.24 0.16
N MET A 98 -6.80 -0.47 -0.46
CA MET A 98 -7.10 0.87 -0.96
C MET A 98 -8.11 0.82 -2.10
N ALA A 99 -7.94 -0.08 -3.07
CA ALA A 99 -8.88 -0.21 -4.19
C ALA A 99 -10.31 -0.51 -3.71
N ILE A 100 -10.46 -1.42 -2.74
CA ILE A 100 -11.76 -1.73 -2.13
C ILE A 100 -12.31 -0.53 -1.35
N ALA A 101 -11.48 0.16 -0.56
CA ALA A 101 -11.91 1.31 0.22
C ALA A 101 -12.41 2.47 -0.67
N VAL A 102 -11.65 2.82 -1.72
CA VAL A 102 -12.05 3.83 -2.71
C VAL A 102 -13.31 3.39 -3.44
N SER A 103 -13.38 2.13 -3.88
CA SER A 103 -14.56 1.59 -4.58
C SER A 103 -15.82 1.70 -3.74
N ASN A 104 -15.72 1.40 -2.44
CA ASN A 104 -16.84 1.52 -1.50
C ASN A 104 -17.24 2.99 -1.28
N ALA A 105 -16.27 3.92 -1.27
CA ALA A 105 -16.53 5.34 -1.07
C ALA A 105 -17.23 5.99 -2.27
N ILE A 106 -16.85 5.65 -3.50
CA ILE A 106 -17.41 6.25 -4.73
C ILE A 106 -18.55 5.42 -5.34
N GLY A 107 -18.68 4.16 -4.94
CA GLY A 107 -19.65 3.20 -5.47
C GLY A 107 -19.38 2.80 -6.92
N VAL A 108 -18.11 2.72 -7.33
CA VAL A 108 -17.62 2.25 -8.65
C VAL A 108 -16.43 1.34 -8.39
N PRO A 109 -16.30 0.17 -9.05
CA PRO A 109 -15.15 -0.69 -8.87
C PRO A 109 -13.87 -0.06 -9.46
N MET A 110 -12.87 0.18 -8.61
CA MET A 110 -11.51 0.55 -9.01
C MET A 110 -10.70 -0.72 -9.30
N ARG A 111 -10.08 -0.79 -10.48
CA ARG A 111 -9.29 -1.97 -10.92
C ARG A 111 -7.87 -1.63 -11.36
N ASP A 112 -7.60 -0.36 -11.59
CA ASP A 112 -6.32 0.12 -12.08
C ASP A 112 -5.62 0.93 -10.99
N LEU A 113 -4.30 0.78 -10.91
CA LEU A 113 -3.41 1.50 -10.01
C LEU A 113 -2.36 2.26 -10.84
N PRO A 114 -1.85 3.41 -10.36
CA PRO A 114 -2.30 4.11 -9.16
C PRO A 114 -3.69 4.76 -9.34
N MET A 115 -4.47 4.85 -8.27
CA MET A 115 -5.77 5.55 -8.24
C MET A 115 -5.56 7.04 -7.98
N THR A 116 -4.91 7.71 -8.93
CA THR A 116 -4.70 9.15 -8.86
C THR A 116 -6.05 9.91 -8.94
N PRO A 117 -6.09 11.19 -8.53
CA PRO A 117 -7.34 11.96 -8.53
C PRO A 117 -8.05 12.00 -9.90
N ASP A 118 -7.31 12.07 -11.01
CA ASP A 118 -7.84 12.04 -12.37
C ASP A 118 -8.46 10.68 -12.73
N VAL A 119 -7.82 9.57 -12.33
CA VAL A 119 -8.36 8.21 -12.52
C VAL A 119 -9.64 8.01 -11.70
N ILE A 120 -9.68 8.49 -10.46
CA ILE A 120 -10.88 8.44 -9.61
C ILE A 120 -12.00 9.30 -10.21
N LEU A 121 -11.69 10.51 -10.68
CA LEU A 121 -12.68 11.39 -11.29
C LEU A 121 -13.28 10.76 -12.54
N ALA A 122 -12.46 10.21 -13.43
CA ALA A 122 -12.91 9.52 -14.63
C ALA A 122 -13.82 8.31 -14.29
N ALA A 123 -13.47 7.54 -13.25
CA ALA A 123 -14.31 6.45 -12.76
C ALA A 123 -15.69 6.95 -12.28
N ILE A 124 -15.76 8.07 -11.56
CA ILE A 124 -17.02 8.68 -11.11
C ILE A 124 -17.85 9.16 -12.30
N GLU A 125 -17.23 9.85 -13.26
CA GLU A 125 -17.93 10.38 -14.44
C GLU A 125 -18.51 9.26 -15.31
N SER A 126 -17.80 8.13 -15.46
CA SER A 126 -18.29 6.96 -16.21
C SER A 126 -19.58 6.34 -15.65
N LYS A 127 -19.91 6.57 -14.37
CA LYS A 127 -21.15 6.13 -13.73
C LYS A 127 -22.34 7.05 -14.02
N GLY A 128 -22.06 8.33 -14.30
CA GLY A 128 -23.05 9.38 -14.50
C GLY A 128 -23.56 9.53 -15.94
N GLY A 129 -23.05 8.71 -16.87
CA GLY A 129 -23.51 8.62 -18.27
C GLY A 129 -24.56 7.55 -18.52
#